data_AF-A0A2K6CJN6-F1
#
_entry.id   AF-A0A2K6CJN6-F1
#
_cell.length_a   1.000
_cell.length_b   1.000
_cell.length_c   1.000
_cell.angle_alpha   90.00
_cell.angle_beta   90.00
_cell.angle_gamma   90.00
#
_symmetry.space_group_name_H-M   'P 1'
#
loop_
_entity.id
_entity.type
_entity.pdbx_description
1 polymer ?
#
loop_
_entity_poly.entity_id
_entity_poly.type
_entity_poly.pdbx_seq_one_letter_code
_entity_poly.pdbx_strand_id
1 'polypeptide(L)'
;MAVVLPAVVEELLSEMAAAVQESARSTGSRSLKFLFGSSATQALDLVDRQSITLISSPSGRHVYQVLGSSGKTYTCLASCHYCSCPAFAFSVLRKSDSILCKHLLAVYLSQVMRTCQQLSVSDKQLTDILLMEKKQEA
;
A
#
# COMPACT_ATOMS: atom_id res chain seq x y z
N MET A 1 -6.26 8.72 -17.38
CA MET A 1 -6.25 9.69 -16.27
C MET A 1 -5.64 8.99 -15.08
N ALA A 2 -4.46 9.40 -14.63
CA ALA A 2 -3.94 8.92 -13.36
C ALA A 2 -4.96 9.36 -12.29
N VAL A 3 -5.52 8.40 -11.56
CA VAL A 3 -6.10 8.75 -10.26
C VAL A 3 -4.91 9.32 -9.51
N VAL A 4 -4.94 10.59 -9.16
CA VAL A 4 -3.86 11.23 -8.41
C VAL A 4 -4.37 11.27 -6.98
N LEU A 5 -3.60 10.71 -6.05
CA LEU A 5 -3.80 11.03 -4.65
C LEU A 5 -3.82 12.54 -4.54
N PRO A 6 -4.78 13.15 -3.82
CA PRO A 6 -4.76 14.59 -3.62
C PRO A 6 -3.36 14.99 -3.19
N ALA A 7 -2.75 16.02 -3.81
CA ALA A 7 -1.36 16.40 -3.54
C ALA A 7 -1.06 16.55 -2.04
N VAL A 8 -2.08 16.98 -1.28
CA VAL A 8 -2.07 17.06 0.19
C VAL A 8 -1.74 15.73 0.86
N VAL A 9 -2.24 14.60 0.34
CA VAL A 9 -1.96 13.27 0.87
C VAL A 9 -0.53 12.84 0.54
N GLU A 10 -0.02 13.12 -0.66
CA GLU A 10 1.38 12.85 -1.01
C GLU A 10 2.36 13.67 -0.17
N GLU A 11 2.08 14.97 -0.02
CA GLU A 11 2.89 15.89 0.77
C GLU A 11 2.89 15.47 2.24
N LEU A 12 1.73 15.12 2.80
CA LEU A 12 1.65 14.61 4.17
C LEU A 12 2.39 13.29 4.33
N LEU A 13 2.25 12.34 3.40
CA LEU A 13 2.99 11.08 3.45
C LEU A 13 4.51 11.32 3.39
N SER A 14 4.94 12.35 2.66
CA SER A 14 6.35 12.75 2.54
C SER A 14 6.88 13.41 3.82
N GLU A 15 6.16 14.39 4.38
CA GLU A 15 6.49 15.00 5.68
C GLU A 15 6.59 13.95 6.78
N MET A 16 5.71 12.97 6.72
CA MET A 16 5.66 11.92 7.71
C MET A 16 6.81 10.93 7.62
N ALA A 17 7.29 10.61 6.43
CA ALA A 17 8.47 9.78 6.31
C ALA A 17 9.72 10.48 6.88
N ALA A 18 9.82 11.81 6.71
CA ALA A 18 10.87 12.60 7.35
C ALA A 18 10.73 12.54 8.88
N ALA A 19 9.52 12.68 9.42
CA ALA A 19 9.27 12.61 10.86
C ALA A 19 9.50 11.21 11.47
N VAL A 20 9.26 10.14 10.69
CA VAL A 20 9.49 8.75 11.11
C VAL A 20 10.99 8.41 11.15
N GLN A 21 11.81 9.00 10.27
CA GLN A 21 13.27 8.84 10.31
C GLN A 21 13.91 9.54 11.53
N GLU A 22 13.35 10.65 12.00
CA GLU A 22 13.93 11.50 13.07
C GLU A 22 13.55 11.07 14.50
N SER A 23 13.05 9.86 14.75
CA SER A 23 12.51 9.45 16.08
C SER A 23 11.37 10.32 16.64
N ALA A 24 10.81 11.27 15.88
CA ALA A 24 9.62 12.02 16.22
C ALA A 24 8.35 11.19 15.95
N ARG A 25 8.28 9.99 16.53
CA ARG A 25 7.14 9.05 16.41
C ARG A 25 5.80 9.66 16.87
N SER A 26 5.82 10.76 17.62
CA SER A 26 4.63 11.34 18.26
C SER A 26 3.82 12.28 17.35
N THR A 27 4.46 13.07 16.47
CA THR A 27 3.76 14.11 15.69
C THR A 27 3.21 13.55 14.37
N GLY A 28 4.04 12.82 13.61
CA GLY A 28 3.60 12.19 12.36
C GLY A 28 2.45 11.19 12.60
N SER A 29 2.55 10.36 13.64
CA SER A 29 1.50 9.39 13.97
C SER A 29 0.12 10.03 14.24
N ARG A 30 0.07 11.26 14.76
CA ARG A 30 -1.20 11.96 15.05
C ARG A 30 -1.91 12.43 13.79
N SER A 31 -1.19 13.01 12.83
CA SER A 31 -1.77 13.46 11.56
C SER A 31 -2.27 12.28 10.71
N LEU A 32 -1.52 11.18 10.66
CA LEU A 32 -1.96 9.94 10.01
C LEU A 32 -3.26 9.40 10.63
N LYS A 33 -3.31 9.34 11.96
CA LYS A 33 -4.51 8.85 12.69
C LYS A 33 -5.71 9.78 12.50
N PHE A 34 -5.47 11.08 12.37
CA PHE A 34 -6.54 12.05 12.11
C PHE A 34 -7.18 11.82 10.73
N LEU A 35 -6.38 11.57 9.69
CA LEU A 35 -6.91 11.41 8.32
C LEU A 35 -7.35 9.98 7.98
N PHE A 36 -6.62 8.97 8.46
CA PHE A 36 -6.84 7.57 8.08
C PHE A 36 -7.38 6.72 9.22
N GLY A 37 -7.64 7.31 10.39
CA GLY A 37 -8.23 6.61 11.54
C GLY A 37 -7.44 5.38 11.96
N SER A 38 -8.15 4.28 12.16
CA SER A 38 -7.55 2.98 12.51
C SER A 38 -6.69 2.37 11.41
N SER A 39 -6.92 2.73 10.14
CA SER A 39 -6.12 2.25 9.01
C SER A 39 -4.66 2.71 9.11
N ALA A 40 -4.39 3.86 9.72
CA ALA A 40 -3.02 4.34 9.95
C ALA A 40 -2.20 3.38 10.80
N THR A 41 -2.71 2.98 11.96
CA THR A 41 -2.01 2.07 12.87
C THR A 41 -1.78 0.71 12.21
N GLN A 42 -2.77 0.21 11.47
CA GLN A 42 -2.67 -1.06 10.77
C GLN A 42 -1.69 -1.01 9.59
N ALA A 43 -1.61 0.13 8.89
CA ALA A 43 -0.65 0.33 7.81
C ALA A 43 0.78 0.36 8.35
N LEU A 44 1.02 1.05 9.46
CA LEU A 44 2.32 1.07 10.13
C LEU A 44 2.74 -0.33 10.60
N ASP A 45 1.83 -1.12 11.19
CA ASP A 45 2.12 -2.52 11.57
C ASP A 45 2.53 -3.38 10.36
N LEU A 46 1.91 -3.20 9.19
CA LEU A 46 2.32 -3.90 7.97
C LEU A 46 3.74 -3.51 7.51
N VAL A 47 4.09 -2.22 7.63
CA VAL A 47 5.43 -1.71 7.31
C VAL A 47 6.47 -2.26 8.28
N ASP A 48 6.16 -2.23 9.59
CA ASP A 48 7.05 -2.72 10.65
C ASP A 48 7.32 -4.23 10.51
N ARG A 49 6.32 -5.00 10.06
CA ARG A 49 6.45 -6.44 9.75
C ARG A 49 7.13 -6.73 8.41
N GLN A 50 7.56 -5.71 7.66
CA GLN A 50 8.12 -5.85 6.30
C GLN A 50 7.22 -6.69 5.37
N SER A 51 5.91 -6.54 5.50
CA SER A 51 4.92 -7.37 4.79
C SER A 51 4.61 -6.88 3.36
N ILE A 52 5.45 -6.02 2.80
CA ILE A 52 5.27 -5.40 1.48
C ILE A 52 6.42 -5.82 0.55
N THR A 53 6.07 -6.43 -0.58
CA THR A 53 7.00 -6.81 -1.63
C THR A 53 6.67 -6.06 -2.92
N LEU A 54 7.62 -5.29 -3.44
CA LEU A 54 7.61 -4.73 -4.79
C LEU A 54 8.12 -5.80 -5.76
N ILE A 55 7.24 -6.24 -6.64
CA ILE A 55 7.56 -7.19 -7.71
C ILE A 55 7.73 -6.42 -9.00
N SER A 56 8.89 -6.52 -9.63
CA SER A 56 9.23 -5.81 -10.87
C SER A 56 9.66 -6.77 -11.97
N SER A 57 9.45 -6.40 -13.24
CA SER A 57 9.92 -7.16 -14.39
C SER A 57 10.71 -6.31 -15.40
N PRO A 58 11.50 -6.93 -16.29
CA PRO A 58 12.33 -6.20 -17.26
C PRO A 58 11.56 -5.28 -18.22
N SER A 59 10.26 -5.53 -18.46
CA SER A 59 9.41 -4.62 -19.24
C SER A 59 9.06 -3.30 -18.54
N GLY A 60 9.48 -3.12 -17.27
CA GLY A 60 9.16 -1.94 -16.46
C GLY A 60 7.82 -2.05 -15.72
N ARG A 61 7.07 -3.14 -15.92
CA ARG A 61 5.87 -3.43 -15.12
C ARG A 61 6.27 -3.75 -13.69
N HIS A 62 5.49 -3.24 -12.75
CA HIS A 62 5.68 -3.50 -11.33
C HIS A 62 4.36 -3.50 -10.58
N VAL A 63 4.29 -4.30 -9.52
CA VAL A 63 3.13 -4.43 -8.64
C VAL A 63 3.60 -4.56 -7.21
N TYR A 64 2.76 -4.18 -6.26
CA TYR A 64 3.01 -4.43 -4.84
C TYR A 64 2.16 -5.60 -4.37
N GLN A 65 2.76 -6.53 -3.64
CA GLN A 65 2.04 -7.55 -2.88
C GLN A 65 2.17 -7.22 -1.40
N VAL A 66 1.04 -7.23 -0.71
CA VAL A 66 0.96 -6.96 0.73
C VAL A 66 0.39 -8.19 1.41
N LEU A 67 1.17 -8.81 2.30
CA LEU A 67 0.69 -9.90 3.14
C LEU A 67 -0.17 -9.32 4.27
N GLY A 68 -1.47 -9.53 4.19
CA GLY A 68 -2.41 -9.09 5.22
C GLY A 68 -2.26 -9.90 6.51
N SER A 69 -2.75 -9.34 7.62
CA SER A 69 -2.74 -9.99 8.94
C SER A 69 -3.48 -11.32 9.00
N SER A 70 -4.36 -11.61 8.02
CA SER A 70 -5.07 -12.88 7.86
C SER A 70 -4.25 -13.95 7.11
N GLY A 71 -3.03 -13.63 6.68
CA GLY A 71 -2.21 -14.48 5.81
C GLY A 71 -2.61 -14.43 4.33
N LYS A 72 -3.66 -13.65 3.97
CA LYS A 72 -4.02 -13.42 2.56
C LYS A 72 -3.15 -12.33 1.95
N THR A 73 -2.67 -12.56 0.74
CA THR A 73 -1.91 -11.57 -0.04
C THR A 73 -2.85 -10.71 -0.86
N TYR A 74 -2.64 -9.40 -0.82
CA TYR A 74 -3.39 -8.43 -1.61
C TYR A 74 -2.46 -7.75 -2.62
N THR A 75 -2.92 -7.63 -3.86
CA THR A 75 -2.20 -6.90 -4.90
C THR A 75 -2.59 -5.43 -4.85
N CYS A 76 -1.58 -4.57 -4.88
CA CYS A 76 -1.73 -3.12 -4.91
C CYS A 76 -1.01 -2.55 -6.13
N LEU A 77 -1.69 -1.64 -6.83
CA LEU A 77 -1.15 -0.90 -7.97
C LEU A 77 -1.07 0.58 -7.60
N ALA A 78 0.14 1.03 -7.26
CA ALA A 78 0.37 2.40 -6.81
C ALA A 78 0.05 3.44 -7.90
N SER A 79 0.21 3.09 -9.18
CA SER A 79 -0.02 3.98 -10.34
C SER A 79 -1.48 4.36 -10.56
N CYS A 80 -2.42 3.60 -10.02
CA CYS A 80 -3.86 3.87 -10.14
C CYS A 80 -4.60 3.79 -8.79
N HIS A 81 -3.88 3.82 -7.67
CA HIS A 81 -4.42 3.74 -6.32
C HIS A 81 -5.38 2.55 -6.11
N TYR A 82 -5.04 1.39 -6.66
CA TYR A 82 -5.87 0.19 -6.57
C TYR A 82 -5.33 -0.82 -5.55
N CYS A 83 -6.24 -1.48 -4.84
CA CYS A 83 -5.95 -2.65 -4.03
C CYS A 83 -7.03 -3.71 -4.20
N SER A 84 -6.65 -4.99 -4.30
CA SER A 84 -7.60 -6.11 -4.40
C SER A 84 -8.31 -6.46 -3.08
N CYS A 85 -8.09 -5.70 -1.99
CA CYS A 85 -8.72 -6.01 -0.70
C CYS A 85 -10.21 -5.61 -0.63
N PRO A 86 -11.04 -6.33 0.13
CA PRO A 86 -12.46 -6.00 0.28
C PRO A 86 -12.72 -4.60 0.85
N ALA A 87 -11.85 -4.13 1.75
CA ALA A 87 -11.96 -2.80 2.36
C ALA A 87 -11.79 -1.66 1.33
N PHE A 88 -11.01 -1.88 0.27
CA PHE A 88 -10.87 -0.93 -0.83
C PHE A 88 -12.19 -0.84 -1.63
N ALA A 89 -12.71 -1.99 -2.06
CA ALA A 89 -13.96 -2.04 -2.80
C ALA A 89 -15.15 -1.44 -2.02
N PHE A 90 -15.20 -1.66 -0.71
CA PHE A 90 -16.32 -1.20 0.11
C PHE A 90 -16.14 0.21 0.67
N SER A 91 -15.05 0.48 1.40
CA SER A 91 -14.87 1.73 2.15
C SER A 91 -14.41 2.87 1.23
N VAL A 92 -13.48 2.57 0.31
CA VAL A 92 -12.94 3.57 -0.62
C VAL A 92 -13.89 3.80 -1.80
N LEU A 93 -14.24 2.75 -2.55
CA LEU A 93 -15.03 2.92 -3.78
C LEU A 93 -16.53 3.10 -3.53
N ARG A 94 -17.15 2.27 -2.69
CA ARG A 94 -18.61 2.26 -2.52
C ARG A 94 -19.10 3.30 -1.52
N LYS A 95 -18.49 3.40 -0.35
CA LYS A 95 -18.91 4.31 0.71
C LYS A 95 -18.24 5.69 0.65
N SER A 96 -17.05 5.76 0.05
CA SER A 96 -16.23 6.98 0.05
C SER A 96 -15.99 7.54 1.47
N ASP A 97 -15.93 6.66 2.48
CA ASP A 97 -15.68 7.04 3.88
C ASP A 97 -14.19 6.95 4.26
N SER A 98 -13.36 6.44 3.34
CA SER A 98 -11.92 6.28 3.50
C SER A 98 -11.22 6.67 2.20
N ILE A 99 -10.13 7.45 2.28
CA ILE A 99 -9.33 7.85 1.10
C ILE A 99 -8.53 6.67 0.55
N LEU A 100 -7.95 5.87 1.45
CA LEU A 100 -7.14 4.70 1.13
C LEU A 100 -7.53 3.53 2.04
N CYS A 101 -7.35 2.31 1.54
CA CYS A 101 -7.29 1.16 2.42
C CYS A 101 -5.91 1.11 3.12
N LYS A 102 -5.84 0.39 4.24
CA LYS A 102 -4.59 0.21 4.99
C LYS A 102 -3.43 -0.35 4.16
N HIS A 103 -3.70 -1.17 3.14
CA HIS A 103 -2.65 -1.78 2.31
C HIS A 103 -2.02 -0.77 1.35
N LEU A 104 -2.83 0.07 0.69
CA LEU A 104 -2.29 1.17 -0.13
C LEU A 104 -1.53 2.16 0.74
N LEU A 105 -2.09 2.49 1.90
CA LEU A 105 -1.39 3.35 2.86
C LEU A 105 -0.04 2.76 3.27
N ALA A 106 0.02 1.46 3.55
CA ALA A 106 1.26 0.76 3.86
C ALA A 106 2.25 0.79 2.69
N VAL A 107 1.79 0.61 1.45
CA VAL A 107 2.63 0.70 0.24
C VAL A 107 3.26 2.09 0.10
N TYR A 108 2.48 3.16 0.28
CA TYR A 108 3.04 4.52 0.22
C TYR A 108 4.05 4.75 1.33
N LEU A 109 3.72 4.39 2.57
CA LEU A 109 4.65 4.52 3.69
C LEU A 109 5.94 3.73 3.45
N SER A 110 5.86 2.49 2.95
CA SER A 110 7.04 1.68 2.66
C SER A 110 7.87 2.21 1.50
N GLN A 111 7.27 2.90 0.52
CA GLN A 111 8.00 3.59 -0.54
C GLN A 111 8.85 4.72 0.04
N VAL A 112 8.25 5.60 0.85
CA VAL A 112 8.99 6.75 1.39
C VAL A 112 10.00 6.33 2.46
N MET A 113 9.68 5.31 3.26
CA MET A 113 10.60 4.72 4.24
C MET A 113 11.66 3.82 3.62
N ARG A 114 11.55 3.48 2.32
CA ARG A 114 12.42 2.54 1.59
C ARG A 114 12.51 1.15 2.23
N THR A 115 11.40 0.66 2.77
CA THR A 115 11.31 -0.63 3.47
C THR A 115 10.67 -1.74 2.63
N CYS A 116 10.28 -1.46 1.37
CA CYS A 116 9.75 -2.46 0.45
C CYS A 116 10.79 -3.54 0.13
N GLN A 117 10.43 -4.81 0.36
CA GLN A 117 11.19 -5.94 -0.19
C GLN A 117 11.14 -5.89 -1.71
N GLN A 118 12.25 -6.21 -2.38
CA GLN A 118 12.33 -6.17 -3.84
C GLN A 118 12.40 -7.59 -4.40
N LEU A 119 11.56 -7.89 -5.38
CA LEU A 119 11.56 -9.16 -6.10
C LEU A 119 11.54 -8.89 -7.61
N SER A 120 12.60 -9.31 -8.30
CA SER A 120 12.64 -9.27 -9.76
C SER A 120 12.17 -10.59 -10.35
N VAL A 121 11.22 -10.54 -11.28
CA VAL A 121 10.66 -11.72 -11.97
C VAL A 121 10.65 -11.52 -13.48
N SER A 122 10.52 -12.61 -14.23
CA SER A 122 10.30 -12.51 -15.68
C SER A 122 8.94 -11.89 -16.01
N ASP A 123 8.82 -11.35 -17.23
CA ASP A 123 7.55 -10.79 -17.70
C ASP A 123 6.40 -11.79 -17.70
N LYS A 124 6.70 -13.08 -17.96
CA LYS A 124 5.71 -14.14 -17.91
C LYS A 124 5.24 -14.40 -16.48
N GLN A 125 6.18 -14.51 -15.53
CA GLN A 125 5.86 -14.70 -14.11
C GLN A 125 5.02 -13.56 -13.54
N LEU A 126 5.34 -12.30 -13.89
CA LEU A 126 4.53 -11.16 -13.43
C LEU A 126 3.10 -11.22 -13.98
N THR A 127 2.94 -11.63 -15.24
CA THR A 127 1.62 -11.85 -15.83
C THR A 127 0.87 -12.97 -15.11
N ASP A 128 1.54 -14.09 -14.81
CA ASP A 128 0.93 -15.20 -14.09
C ASP A 128 0.46 -14.78 -12.69
N ILE A 129 1.26 -13.99 -11.96
CA ILE A 129 0.89 -13.42 -10.66
C ILE A 129 -0.40 -12.59 -10.76
N LEU A 130 -0.50 -11.72 -11.77
CA LEU A 130 -1.67 -10.87 -11.99
C LEU A 130 -2.92 -11.66 -12.39
N LEU A 131 -2.76 -12.77 -13.11
CA LEU A 131 -3.87 -13.62 -13.54
C LEU A 131 -4.35 -14.57 -12.43
N MET A 132 -3.47 -14.97 -11.51
CA MET A 132 -3.76 -15.94 -10.46
C MET A 132 -4.61 -15.41 -9.30
N GLU A 133 -4.92 -14.11 -9.25
CA GLU A 133 -5.87 -13.55 -8.25
C GLU A 133 -7.28 -14.17 -8.31
N LYS A 134 -7.60 -14.94 -9.37
CA LYS A 134 -8.91 -15.59 -9.55
C LYS A 134 -9.09 -16.97 -8.89
N LYS A 135 -8.09 -17.58 -8.24
CA LYS A 135 -8.19 -18.98 -7.76
C LYS A 135 -8.40 -19.16 -6.24
N GLN A 136 -8.66 -18.10 -5.48
CA GLN A 136 -8.92 -18.19 -4.03
C GLN A 136 -10.38 -17.91 -3.67
N GLU A 137 -11.30 -18.60 -4.34
CA GLU A 137 -12.65 -18.85 -3.82
C GLU A 137 -12.88 -20.36 -3.95
N ALA A 138 -12.76 -21.05 -2.82
CA ALA A 138 -13.25 -22.41 -2.61
C ALA A 138 -14.42 -22.32 -1.62
#